data_AF-A0A975KBM8-F1
#
_entry.id   AF-A0A975KBM8-F1
#
_cell.length_a   1.000
_cell.length_b   1.000
_cell.length_c   1.000
_cell.angle_alpha   90.00
_cell.angle_beta   90.00
_cell.angle_gamma   90.00
#
_symmetry.space_group_name_H-M   'P 1'
#
loop_
_entity.id
_entity.type
_entity.pdbx_description
1 polymer ?
#
loop_
_entity_poly.entity_id
_entity_poly.type
_entity_poly.pdbx_seq_one_letter_code
_entity_poly.pdbx_strand_id
1 'polypeptide(L)'
;MARKAISKTARFEVFKRDGFTCQYCGNHPPHAILEVDHIIAVAAGGENDEDNLVTACFNCNRGKAARSLDLVPQSLASKAAEVAEREAQLAGYNAILNAKRERLEAHVWRVVEHLTGEAKTSHERFSSIKKFVDILGLHEVLDAVDITKGRRPHADYAQWKYFCGVCWTKIRESGL
;
A
#
# COMPACT_ATOMS: atom_id res chain seq x y z
N MET A 1 -24.74 -41.80 -11.54
CA MET A 1 -24.65 -40.73 -12.56
C MET A 1 -23.27 -40.78 -13.21
N ALA A 2 -23.17 -40.57 -14.52
CA ALA A 2 -21.89 -40.53 -15.22
C ALA A 2 -21.07 -39.31 -14.77
N ARG A 3 -19.78 -39.49 -14.49
CA ARG A 3 -18.89 -38.40 -14.05
C ARG A 3 -18.72 -37.40 -15.19
N LYS A 4 -19.13 -36.15 -15.00
CA LYS A 4 -18.90 -35.06 -15.97
C LYS A 4 -17.42 -34.71 -16.00
N ALA A 5 -16.78 -34.84 -17.17
CA ALA A 5 -15.38 -34.50 -17.32
C ALA A 5 -15.14 -32.99 -17.22
N ILE A 6 -14.08 -32.59 -16.51
CA ILE A 6 -13.60 -31.20 -16.49
C ILE A 6 -12.87 -30.95 -17.83
N SER A 7 -13.24 -29.87 -18.53
CA SER A 7 -12.63 -29.51 -19.83
C SER A 7 -11.15 -29.16 -19.68
N LYS A 8 -10.36 -29.29 -20.75
CA LYS A 8 -8.94 -28.91 -20.75
C LYS A 8 -8.75 -27.43 -20.41
N THR A 9 -9.61 -26.57 -20.96
CA THR A 9 -9.62 -25.13 -20.67
C THR A 9 -9.89 -24.85 -19.20
N ALA A 10 -10.92 -25.45 -18.61
CA ALA A 10 -11.23 -25.27 -17.20
C ALA A 10 -10.09 -25.75 -16.30
N ARG A 11 -9.43 -26.87 -16.65
CA ARG A 11 -8.25 -27.32 -15.91
C ARG A 11 -7.10 -26.31 -15.96
N PHE A 12 -6.85 -25.73 -17.12
CA PHE A 12 -5.81 -24.73 -17.29
C PHE A 12 -6.12 -23.45 -16.51
N GLU A 13 -7.37 -22.98 -16.52
CA GLU A 13 -7.77 -21.80 -15.75
C GLU A 13 -7.62 -22.03 -14.23
N VAL A 14 -7.97 -23.22 -13.73
CA VAL A 14 -7.74 -23.60 -12.32
C VAL A 14 -6.24 -23.58 -11.99
N PHE A 15 -5.38 -24.14 -12.86
CA PHE A 15 -3.93 -24.09 -12.65
C PHE A 15 -3.37 -22.67 -12.66
N LYS A 16 -3.82 -21.83 -13.60
CA LYS A 16 -3.40 -20.45 -13.72
C LYS A 16 -3.82 -19.63 -12.50
N ARG A 17 -5.08 -19.78 -12.06
CA ARG A 17 -5.64 -19.15 -10.85
C ARG A 17 -4.83 -19.49 -9.60
N ASP A 18 -4.44 -20.75 -9.49
CA ASP A 18 -3.68 -21.26 -8.33
C ASP A 18 -2.16 -21.09 -8.47
N GLY A 19 -1.69 -20.36 -9.50
CA GLY A 19 -0.27 -20.08 -9.73
C GLY A 19 0.57 -21.33 -9.96
N PHE A 20 0.00 -22.35 -10.61
CA PHE A 20 0.64 -23.65 -10.84
C PHE A 20 1.24 -24.25 -9.56
N THR A 21 0.51 -24.11 -8.45
CA THR A 21 0.96 -24.54 -7.13
C THR A 21 -0.13 -25.36 -6.45
N CYS A 22 0.26 -26.49 -5.87
CA CYS A 22 -0.64 -27.33 -5.08
C CYS A 22 -1.19 -26.53 -3.89
N GLN A 23 -2.51 -26.35 -3.81
CA GLN A 23 -3.13 -25.56 -2.73
C GLN A 23 -3.18 -26.27 -1.38
N TYR A 24 -2.83 -27.56 -1.34
CA TYR A 24 -2.76 -28.33 -0.09
C TYR A 24 -1.37 -28.29 0.56
N CYS A 25 -0.29 -28.27 -0.24
CA CYS A 25 1.08 -28.39 0.30
C CYS A 25 2.08 -27.36 -0.24
N GLY A 26 1.69 -26.50 -1.18
CA GLY A 26 2.59 -25.50 -1.76
C GLY A 26 3.61 -26.01 -2.78
N ASN A 27 3.67 -27.32 -3.06
CA ASN A 27 4.57 -27.85 -4.08
C ASN A 27 4.13 -27.44 -5.49
N HIS A 28 5.10 -27.20 -6.36
CA HIS A 28 4.93 -26.78 -7.74
C HIS A 28 5.91 -27.54 -8.67
N PRO A 29 5.69 -27.56 -10.00
CA PRO A 29 6.62 -28.13 -10.95
C PRO A 29 8.02 -27.49 -10.84
N PRO A 30 9.11 -28.25 -11.07
CA PRO A 30 9.14 -29.66 -11.52
C PRO A 30 9.00 -30.68 -10.38
N HIS A 31 8.96 -30.24 -9.12
CA HIS A 31 8.98 -31.11 -7.93
C HIS A 31 7.64 -31.81 -7.65
N ALA A 32 6.58 -31.44 -8.38
CA ALA A 32 5.27 -32.06 -8.29
C ALA A 32 4.57 -32.12 -9.65
N ILE A 33 3.86 -33.24 -9.88
CA ILE A 33 2.89 -33.37 -10.97
C ILE A 33 1.56 -32.83 -10.45
N LEU A 34 0.97 -31.88 -11.19
CA LEU A 34 -0.28 -31.23 -10.81
C LEU A 34 -1.49 -31.84 -11.52
N GLU A 35 -2.59 -31.92 -10.79
CA GLU A 35 -3.90 -32.38 -11.22
C GLU A 35 -4.97 -31.43 -10.67
N VAL A 36 -6.15 -31.43 -11.29
CA VAL A 36 -7.31 -30.74 -10.73
C VAL A 36 -8.07 -31.71 -9.84
N ASP A 37 -8.26 -31.31 -8.59
CA ASP A 37 -9.02 -32.02 -7.57
C ASP A 37 -10.32 -31.28 -7.24
N HIS A 38 -11.30 -32.02 -6.76
CA HIS A 38 -12.57 -31.49 -6.25
C HIS A 38 -12.49 -31.33 -4.74
N ILE A 39 -12.65 -30.13 -4.19
CA ILE A 39 -12.64 -29.87 -2.73
C ILE A 39 -13.67 -30.79 -2.04
N ILE A 40 -14.92 -30.74 -2.49
CA ILE A 40 -16.00 -31.68 -2.17
C ILE A 40 -15.98 -32.78 -3.22
N ALA A 41 -15.76 -34.03 -2.79
CA ALA A 41 -15.69 -35.16 -3.71
C ALA A 41 -17.00 -35.32 -4.52
N VAL A 42 -16.89 -35.73 -5.79
CA VAL A 42 -18.05 -36.02 -6.65
C VAL A 42 -18.98 -37.07 -6.03
N ALA A 43 -18.42 -38.06 -5.32
CA ALA A 43 -19.21 -39.08 -4.61
C ALA A 43 -20.05 -38.52 -3.46
N ALA A 44 -19.64 -37.38 -2.89
CA ALA A 44 -20.35 -36.63 -1.87
C ALA A 44 -21.22 -35.50 -2.45
N GLY A 45 -21.41 -35.47 -3.78
CA GLY A 45 -22.24 -34.48 -4.47
C GLY A 45 -21.50 -33.23 -4.97
N GLY A 46 -20.16 -33.19 -4.92
CA GLY A 46 -19.41 -32.05 -5.43
C GLY A 46 -19.51 -31.87 -6.94
N GLU A 47 -19.74 -30.63 -7.38
CA GLU A 47 -19.89 -30.26 -8.78
C GLU A 47 -18.57 -29.75 -9.40
N ASN A 48 -18.57 -29.48 -10.71
CA ASN A 48 -17.41 -28.95 -11.43
C ASN A 48 -17.33 -27.41 -11.39
N ASP A 49 -17.91 -26.79 -10.36
CA ASP A 49 -17.86 -25.34 -10.18
C ASP A 49 -16.45 -24.88 -9.80
N GLU A 50 -16.05 -23.69 -10.24
CA GLU A 50 -14.69 -23.18 -9.99
C GLU A 50 -14.33 -23.13 -8.51
N ASP A 51 -15.29 -22.82 -7.64
CA ASP A 51 -15.11 -22.81 -6.17
C ASP A 51 -14.88 -24.21 -5.59
N ASN A 52 -15.32 -25.27 -6.28
CA ASN A 52 -15.10 -26.65 -5.87
C ASN A 52 -13.88 -27.29 -6.55
N LEU A 53 -13.23 -26.60 -7.49
CA LEU A 53 -12.05 -27.11 -8.20
C LEU A 53 -10.77 -26.45 -7.69
N VAL A 54 -9.71 -27.25 -7.55
CA VAL A 54 -8.43 -26.80 -6.99
C VAL A 54 -7.25 -27.53 -7.60
N THR A 55 -6.11 -26.86 -7.70
CA THR A 55 -4.82 -27.44 -8.09
C THR A 55 -4.25 -28.26 -6.95
N ALA A 56 -4.02 -29.54 -7.19
CA ALA A 56 -3.45 -30.48 -6.24
C ALA A 56 -2.25 -31.19 -6.86
N CYS A 57 -1.21 -31.49 -6.08
CA CYS A 57 -0.19 -32.42 -6.54
C CYS A 57 -0.73 -33.85 -6.49
N PHE A 58 -0.18 -34.73 -7.34
CA PHE A 58 -0.53 -36.15 -7.41
C PHE A 58 -0.56 -36.83 -6.02
N ASN A 59 0.42 -36.52 -5.17
CA ASN A 59 0.51 -37.08 -3.82
C ASN A 59 -0.63 -36.60 -2.90
N CYS A 60 -0.93 -35.30 -2.89
CA CYS A 60 -2.03 -34.74 -2.10
C CYS A 60 -3.40 -35.23 -2.61
N ASN A 61 -3.59 -35.24 -3.93
CA ASN A 61 -4.83 -35.70 -4.56
C ASN A 61 -5.14 -37.16 -4.18
N ARG A 62 -4.12 -38.04 -4.20
CA ARG A 62 -4.29 -39.43 -3.78
C ARG A 62 -4.38 -39.62 -2.27
N GLY A 63 -3.66 -38.82 -1.49
CA GLY A 63 -3.71 -38.84 -0.03
C GLY A 63 -5.10 -38.49 0.52
N LYS A 64 -5.85 -37.67 -0.20
CA LYS A 64 -7.24 -37.31 0.10
C LYS A 64 -8.23 -38.50 0.02
N ALA A 65 -7.89 -39.56 -0.72
CA ALA A 65 -8.77 -40.72 -0.91
C ALA A 65 -9.08 -41.51 0.38
N ALA A 66 -8.38 -41.24 1.50
CA ALA A 66 -8.64 -41.91 2.79
C ALA A 66 -8.49 -41.03 4.04
N ARG A 67 -8.04 -39.77 3.94
CA ARG A 67 -8.00 -38.81 5.04
C ARG A 67 -8.47 -37.46 4.54
N SER A 68 -9.40 -36.84 5.28
CA SER A 68 -9.62 -35.40 5.15
C SER A 68 -8.26 -34.73 5.36
N LEU A 69 -7.80 -33.95 4.39
CA LEU A 69 -6.68 -33.06 4.64
C LEU A 69 -7.22 -31.99 5.60
N ASP A 70 -6.63 -31.85 6.78
CA ASP A 70 -7.01 -30.79 7.75
C ASP A 70 -6.92 -29.39 7.12
N LEU A 71 -6.16 -29.26 6.04
CA LEU A 71 -6.07 -28.09 5.17
C LEU A 71 -7.15 -28.15 4.10
N VAL A 72 -8.26 -27.46 4.36
CA VAL A 72 -9.22 -27.08 3.31
C VAL A 72 -8.70 -25.79 2.66
N PRO A 73 -8.40 -25.79 1.34
CA PRO A 73 -8.03 -24.58 0.63
C PRO A 73 -9.12 -23.53 0.81
N GLN A 74 -8.74 -22.30 1.15
CA GLN A 74 -9.69 -21.19 1.25
C GLN A 74 -10.43 -21.02 -0.07
N SER A 75 -11.73 -20.77 0.02
CA SER A 75 -12.56 -20.45 -1.16
C SER A 75 -12.10 -19.16 -1.83
N LEU A 76 -12.45 -18.97 -3.11
CA LEU A 76 -12.16 -17.72 -3.81
C LEU A 76 -12.85 -16.52 -3.16
N ALA A 77 -14.08 -16.71 -2.68
CA ALA A 77 -14.82 -15.68 -1.95
C ALA A 77 -14.07 -15.25 -0.67
N SER A 78 -13.53 -16.21 0.09
CA SER A 78 -12.74 -15.92 1.29
C SER A 78 -11.46 -15.15 0.96
N LYS A 79 -10.70 -15.62 -0.04
CA LYS A 79 -9.48 -14.93 -0.50
C LYS A 79 -9.79 -13.51 -1.00
N ALA A 80 -10.88 -13.34 -1.74
CA ALA A 80 -11.31 -12.03 -2.24
C ALA A 80 -11.70 -11.08 -1.11
N ALA A 81 -12.38 -11.57 -0.06
CA ALA A 81 -12.73 -10.77 1.11
C ALA A 81 -11.47 -10.30 1.87
N GLU A 82 -10.48 -11.18 2.06
CA GLU A 82 -9.20 -10.81 2.68
C GLU A 82 -8.43 -9.76 1.87
N VAL A 83 -8.43 -9.88 0.54
CA VAL A 83 -7.82 -8.88 -0.36
C VAL A 83 -8.56 -7.55 -0.26
N ALA A 84 -9.89 -7.56 -0.32
CA ALA A 84 -10.70 -6.35 -0.20
C ALA A 84 -10.50 -5.65 1.15
N GLU A 85 -10.42 -6.40 2.25
CA GLU A 85 -10.12 -5.86 3.57
C GLU A 85 -8.72 -5.21 3.60
N ARG A 86 -7.71 -5.90 3.05
CA ARG A 86 -6.34 -5.37 2.96
C ARG A 86 -6.28 -4.08 2.12
N GLU A 87 -6.98 -4.04 1.00
CA GLU A 87 -7.09 -2.86 0.15
C GLU A 87 -7.78 -1.70 0.87
N ALA A 88 -8.85 -1.96 1.62
CA ALA A 88 -9.52 -0.96 2.44
C ALA A 88 -8.61 -0.41 3.55
N GLN A 89 -7.84 -1.27 4.22
CA GLN A 89 -6.85 -0.85 5.21
C GLN A 89 -5.76 0.03 4.60
N LEU A 90 -5.21 -0.35 3.43
CA LEU A 90 -4.22 0.45 2.70
C LEU A 90 -4.79 1.79 2.24
N ALA A 91 -6.03 1.81 1.75
CA ALA A 91 -6.72 3.03 1.36
C ALA A 91 -6.87 4.00 2.54
N GLY A 92 -7.30 3.50 3.71
CA GLY A 92 -7.39 4.28 4.94
C GLY A 92 -6.03 4.85 5.38
N TYR A 93 -5.00 4.02 5.38
CA TYR A 93 -3.63 4.45 5.70
C TYR A 93 -3.12 5.56 4.76
N ASN A 94 -3.29 5.36 3.44
CA ASN A 94 -2.87 6.33 2.44
C ASN A 94 -3.65 7.65 2.52
N ALA A 95 -4.95 7.60 2.88
CA ALA A 95 -5.75 8.80 3.10
C ALA A 95 -5.19 9.66 4.24
N ILE A 96 -4.76 9.03 5.35
CA ILE A 96 -4.14 9.73 6.48
C ILE A 96 -2.81 10.39 6.05
N LEU A 97 -1.96 9.65 5.33
CA LEU A 97 -0.69 10.18 4.83
C LEU A 97 -0.89 11.36 3.87
N ASN A 98 -1.86 11.26 2.96
CA ASN A 98 -2.20 12.33 2.03
C ASN A 98 -2.71 13.57 2.77
N ALA A 99 -3.60 13.40 3.75
CA ALA A 99 -4.09 14.50 4.57
C ALA A 99 -2.97 15.19 5.37
N LYS A 100 -1.95 14.44 5.82
CA LYS A 100 -0.76 15.02 6.46
C LYS A 100 0.07 15.83 5.46
N ARG A 101 0.27 15.31 4.23
CA ARG A 101 1.00 16.01 3.17
C ARG A 101 0.31 17.31 2.77
N GLU A 102 -1.00 17.27 2.56
CA GLU A 102 -1.80 18.45 2.20
C GLU A 102 -1.74 19.54 3.27
N ARG A 103 -1.82 19.16 4.56
CA ARG A 103 -1.65 20.10 5.67
C ARG A 103 -0.27 20.74 5.67
N LEU A 104 0.79 19.94 5.49
CA LEU A 104 2.15 20.45 5.43
C LEU A 104 2.33 21.42 4.25
N GLU A 105 1.81 21.08 3.07
CA GLU A 105 1.86 21.97 1.90
C GLU A 105 1.09 23.27 2.12
N ALA A 106 -0.09 23.23 2.72
CA ALA A 106 -0.85 24.41 3.09
C ALA A 106 -0.07 25.32 4.06
N HIS A 107 0.61 24.73 5.04
CA HIS A 107 1.48 25.47 5.96
C HIS A 107 2.65 26.15 5.25
N VAL A 108 3.29 25.46 4.29
CA VAL A 108 4.37 26.03 3.49
C VAL A 108 3.88 27.22 2.68
N TRP A 109 2.73 27.10 2.01
CA TRP A 109 2.15 28.21 1.25
C TRP A 109 1.81 29.41 2.13
N ARG A 110 1.28 29.17 3.33
CA ARG A 110 1.04 30.24 4.31
C ARG A 110 2.32 30.98 4.69
N VAL A 111 3.43 30.26 4.86
CA VAL A 111 4.74 30.87 5.13
C VAL A 111 5.25 31.65 3.92
N VAL A 112 5.12 31.10 2.71
CA VAL A 112 5.53 31.77 1.47
C VAL A 112 4.81 33.11 1.32
N GLU A 113 3.47 33.09 1.40
CA GLU A 113 2.64 34.27 1.26
C GLU A 113 2.97 35.32 2.34
N HIS A 114 3.16 34.88 3.60
CA HIS A 114 3.51 35.80 4.68
C HIS A 114 4.90 36.43 4.49
N LEU A 115 5.87 35.66 4.00
CA LEU A 115 7.25 36.10 3.81
C LEU A 115 7.39 37.04 2.61
N THR A 116 6.83 36.67 1.45
CA THR A 116 7.04 37.37 0.18
C THR A 116 5.90 38.31 -0.21
N GLY A 117 4.70 38.10 0.33
CA GLY A 117 3.47 38.75 -0.13
C GLY A 117 2.92 38.18 -1.44
N GLU A 118 3.48 37.08 -1.95
CA GLU A 118 3.08 36.47 -3.22
C GLU A 118 2.71 34.99 -3.05
N ALA A 119 1.70 34.54 -3.80
CA ALA A 119 1.32 33.12 -3.89
C ALA A 119 2.19 32.33 -4.89
N LYS A 120 3.49 32.64 -4.97
CA LYS A 120 4.46 31.96 -5.83
C LYS A 120 5.85 31.94 -5.22
N THR A 121 6.61 30.90 -5.51
CA THR A 121 8.02 30.77 -5.13
C THR A 121 8.72 29.72 -5.99
N SER A 122 10.05 29.64 -5.94
CA SER A 122 10.78 28.57 -6.62
C SER A 122 10.66 27.23 -5.86
N HIS A 123 10.88 26.13 -6.56
CA HIS A 123 10.83 24.79 -5.98
C HIS A 123 11.85 24.61 -4.83
N GLU A 124 13.05 25.20 -4.95
CA GLU A 124 14.10 25.12 -3.94
C GLU A 124 13.70 25.85 -2.65
N ARG A 125 13.10 27.03 -2.79
CA ARG A 125 12.59 27.80 -1.65
C ARG A 125 11.44 27.07 -0.98
N PHE A 126 10.51 26.54 -1.77
CA PHE A 126 9.39 25.74 -1.27
C PHE A 126 9.88 24.53 -0.46
N SER A 127 10.83 23.77 -1.01
CA SER A 127 11.42 22.60 -0.35
C SER A 127 12.14 22.97 0.95
N SER A 128 12.84 24.11 0.97
CA SER A 128 13.50 24.62 2.18
C SER A 128 12.49 25.00 3.26
N ILE A 129 11.43 25.74 2.92
CA ILE A 129 10.36 26.11 3.85
C ILE A 129 9.66 24.85 4.36
N LYS A 130 9.37 23.88 3.49
CA LYS A 130 8.81 22.58 3.88
C LYS A 130 9.64 21.90 4.95
N LYS A 131 10.96 21.87 4.78
CA LYS A 131 11.88 21.31 5.78
C LYS A 131 11.82 22.08 7.11
N PHE A 132 11.75 23.41 7.08
CA PHE A 132 11.63 24.20 8.30
C PHE A 132 10.30 23.95 9.02
N VAL A 133 9.18 23.91 8.30
CA VAL A 133 7.85 23.65 8.88
C VAL A 133 7.75 22.23 9.43
N ASP A 134 8.38 21.25 8.79
CA ASP A 134 8.39 19.87 9.26
C ASP A 134 9.20 19.69 10.56
N ILE A 135 10.31 20.43 10.71
CA ILE A 135 11.17 20.35 11.91
C ILE A 135 10.66 21.24 13.05
N LEU A 136 10.31 22.50 12.76
CA LEU A 136 9.97 23.51 13.77
C LEU A 136 8.46 23.64 14.01
N GLY A 137 7.62 23.20 13.07
CA GLY A 137 6.19 23.50 13.06
C GLY A 137 5.87 24.87 12.45
N LEU A 138 4.60 25.07 12.10
CA LEU A 138 4.14 26.29 11.40
C LEU A 138 4.41 27.57 12.20
N HIS A 139 4.08 27.56 13.49
CA HIS A 139 4.11 28.78 14.32
C HIS A 139 5.54 29.32 14.46
N GLU A 140 6.51 28.46 14.77
CA GLU A 140 7.92 28.86 14.88
C GLU A 140 8.49 29.41 13.58
N VAL A 141 8.04 28.89 12.43
CA VAL A 141 8.46 29.39 11.13
C VAL A 141 7.81 30.74 10.82
N LEU A 142 6.53 30.94 11.18
CA LEU A 142 5.87 32.25 11.04
C LEU A 142 6.54 33.31 11.94
N ASP A 143 6.93 32.96 13.16
CA ASP A 143 7.70 33.86 14.03
C ASP A 143 9.04 34.23 13.39
N ALA A 144 9.71 33.28 12.73
CA ALA A 144 10.93 33.56 11.97
C ALA A 144 10.69 34.50 10.79
N VAL A 145 9.52 34.41 10.14
CA VAL A 145 9.10 35.36 9.09
C VAL A 145 8.92 36.76 9.70
N ASP A 146 8.23 36.89 10.83
CA ASP A 146 7.98 38.20 11.47
C ASP A 146 9.29 38.88 11.91
N ILE A 147 10.20 38.13 12.53
CA ILE A 147 11.56 38.61 12.87
C ILE A 147 12.27 39.08 11.60
N THR A 148 12.16 38.32 10.51
CA THR A 148 12.81 38.65 9.25
C THR A 148 12.23 39.94 8.67
N LYS A 149 10.91 40.08 8.58
CA LYS A 149 10.26 41.26 7.99
C LYS A 149 10.54 42.53 8.79
N GLY A 150 10.65 42.42 10.12
CA GLY A 150 11.06 43.54 10.97
C GLY A 150 12.49 44.06 10.71
N ARG A 151 13.37 43.23 10.15
CA ARG A 151 14.77 43.59 9.83
C ARG A 151 15.03 43.80 8.33
N ARG A 152 14.31 43.07 7.49
CA ARG A 152 14.44 43.00 6.03
C ARG A 152 13.02 43.01 5.42
N PRO A 153 12.42 44.19 5.22
CA PRO A 153 11.03 44.28 4.78
C PRO A 153 10.83 43.99 3.28
N HIS A 154 11.88 44.09 2.46
CA HIS A 154 11.80 43.89 1.01
C HIS A 154 11.98 42.42 0.63
N ALA A 155 11.12 41.91 -0.24
CA ALA A 155 11.11 40.52 -0.71
C ALA A 155 12.23 40.21 -1.72
N ASP A 156 13.49 40.33 -1.28
CA ASP A 156 14.69 40.10 -2.09
C ASP A 156 15.51 38.87 -1.61
N TYR A 157 16.64 38.64 -2.26
CA TYR A 157 17.54 37.55 -1.88
C TYR A 157 18.15 37.72 -0.47
N ALA A 158 18.35 38.97 -0.01
CA ALA A 158 18.89 39.24 1.32
C ALA A 158 17.88 38.90 2.42
N GLN A 159 16.60 39.21 2.22
CA GLN A 159 15.51 38.78 3.09
C GLN A 159 15.44 37.24 3.15
N TRP A 160 15.45 36.58 1.99
CA TRP A 160 15.44 35.11 1.92
C TRP A 160 16.61 34.49 2.71
N LYS A 161 17.83 35.00 2.51
CA LYS A 161 19.02 34.51 3.23
C LYS A 161 18.91 34.74 4.74
N TYR A 162 18.38 35.89 5.16
CA TYR A 162 18.17 36.20 6.57
C TYR A 162 17.14 35.26 7.21
N PHE A 163 15.99 35.06 6.56
CA PHE A 163 14.96 34.12 7.00
C PHE A 163 15.52 32.71 7.22
N CYS A 164 16.24 32.17 6.25
CA CYS A 164 16.89 30.86 6.39
C CYS A 164 17.85 30.83 7.60
N GLY A 165 18.61 31.91 7.83
CA GLY A 165 19.50 32.02 8.99
C GLY A 165 18.75 31.99 10.33
N VAL A 166 17.60 32.66 10.43
CA VAL A 166 16.75 32.64 11.63
C VAL A 166 16.20 31.23 11.87
N CYS A 167 15.65 30.57 10.84
CA CYS A 167 15.15 29.20 10.95
C CYS A 167 16.24 28.21 11.39
N TRP A 168 17.44 28.27 10.79
CA TRP A 168 18.55 27.41 11.21
C TRP A 168 19.03 27.69 12.63
N THR A 169 18.93 28.92 13.10
CA THR A 169 19.25 29.27 14.49
C THR A 169 18.24 28.63 15.44
N LYS A 170 16.94 28.80 15.16
CA LYS A 170 15.87 28.14 15.93
C LYS A 170 16.05 26.62 15.97
N ILE A 171 16.35 25.96 14.85
CA ILE A 171 16.59 24.51 14.81
C ILE A 171 17.71 24.09 15.76
N ARG A 172 18.84 24.80 15.75
CA ARG A 172 19.97 24.51 16.65
C ARG A 172 19.62 24.72 18.12
N GLU A 173 18.77 25.69 18.42
CA GLU A 173 18.33 26.00 19.79
C GLU A 173 17.30 25.00 20.32
N SER A 174 16.50 24.39 19.43
CA SER A 174 15.49 23.37 19.78
C SER A 174 16.08 22.03 20.24
N GLY A 175 17.41 21.84 20.18
CA GLY A 175 18.08 20.61 20.63
C GLY A 175 17.82 19.37 19.77
N LEU A 176 17.35 19.56 18.53
CA LEU A 176 17.15 18.53 17.50
C LEU A 176 18.35 18.41 16.55
#